data_AF-A0A377HW21-F1
#
_entry.id   AF-A0A377HW21-F1
#
_cell.length_a   1.000
_cell.length_b   1.000
_cell.length_c   1.000
_cell.angle_alpha   90.00
_cell.angle_beta   90.00
_cell.angle_gamma   90.00
#
_symmetry.space_group_name_H-M   'P 1'
#
loop_
_entity.id
_entity.type
_entity.pdbx_description
1 polymer ?
#
loop_
_entity_poly.entity_id
_entity_poly.type
_entity_poly.pdbx_seq_one_letter_code
_entity_poly.pdbx_strand_id
1 'polypeptide(L)'
;MMSNYQIPTKCPKCGGELSDCWDGEPVSAFVGEWSDDRFRCEGHLIEAKDDVFTDGKGNRIAWYNCTKSCGYFGLEDFGVEYREDDE
;
A
#
# COMPACT_ATOMS: atom_id res chain seq x y z
N MET A 1 6.22 -17.02 -16.21
CA MET A 1 4.72 -17.02 -16.28
C MET A 1 4.25 -15.99 -15.26
N MET A 2 3.36 -15.03 -15.57
CA MET A 2 2.93 -14.04 -14.56
C MET A 2 2.28 -14.79 -13.39
N SER A 3 2.96 -14.85 -12.25
CA SER A 3 2.39 -15.46 -11.06
C SER A 3 1.09 -14.73 -10.73
N ASN A 4 0.06 -15.47 -10.29
CA ASN A 4 -1.20 -14.89 -9.85
C ASN A 4 -0.99 -14.18 -8.50
N TYR A 5 -0.15 -13.15 -8.49
CA TYR A 5 0.14 -12.35 -7.32
C TYR A 5 -1.02 -11.38 -7.07
N GLN A 6 -1.77 -11.62 -6.00
CA GLN A 6 -2.78 -10.69 -5.54
C GLN A 6 -2.09 -9.58 -4.75
N ILE A 7 -2.23 -8.33 -5.21
CA ILE A 7 -1.67 -7.17 -4.50
C ILE A 7 -2.27 -7.09 -3.08
N PRO A 8 -1.45 -7.00 -2.02
CA PRO A 8 -1.92 -6.88 -0.66
C PRO A 8 -2.63 -5.55 -0.48
N THR A 9 -3.84 -5.60 0.08
CA THR A 9 -4.65 -4.41 0.32
C THR A 9 -4.74 -4.05 1.80
N LYS A 10 -4.37 -4.97 2.70
CA LYS A 10 -4.52 -4.80 4.16
C LYS A 10 -3.20 -5.02 4.90
N CYS A 11 -2.91 -4.10 5.83
CA CYS A 11 -1.77 -4.18 6.72
C CYS A 11 -1.89 -5.42 7.61
N PRO A 12 -0.85 -6.27 7.70
CA PRO A 12 -0.91 -7.52 8.47
C PRO A 12 -0.91 -7.27 9.98
N LYS A 13 -0.48 -6.08 10.43
CA LYS A 13 -0.40 -5.72 11.86
C LYS A 13 -1.69 -5.09 12.41
N CYS A 14 -2.34 -4.21 11.64
CA CYS A 14 -3.49 -3.44 12.13
C CYS A 14 -4.75 -3.58 11.27
N GLY A 15 -4.70 -4.30 10.14
CA GLY A 15 -5.81 -4.43 9.21
C GLY A 15 -6.20 -3.14 8.47
N GLY A 16 -5.42 -2.06 8.62
CA GLY A 16 -5.59 -0.81 7.87
C GLY A 16 -5.28 -0.97 6.38
N GLU A 17 -5.66 0.03 5.56
CA GLU A 17 -5.37 0.00 4.12
C GLU A 17 -3.86 0.09 3.85
N LEU A 18 -3.44 -0.47 2.72
CA LEU A 18 -2.10 -0.33 2.17
C LEU A 18 -2.11 0.48 0.87
N SER A 19 -1.12 1.35 0.71
CA SER A 19 -0.79 1.98 -0.57
C SER A 19 0.36 1.23 -1.23
N ASP A 20 0.14 0.76 -2.46
CA ASP A 20 1.24 0.27 -3.32
C ASP A 20 2.02 1.49 -3.83
N CYS A 21 3.29 1.57 -3.43
CA CYS A 21 4.17 2.68 -3.80
C CYS A 21 4.94 2.41 -5.10
N TRP A 22 4.81 1.22 -5.70
CA TRP A 22 5.43 0.91 -6.99
C TRP A 22 4.77 1.70 -8.11
N ASP A 23 5.58 2.40 -8.90
CA ASP A 23 5.15 3.26 -10.01
C ASP A 23 5.00 2.51 -11.35
N GLY A 24 5.26 1.21 -11.38
CA GLY A 24 5.20 0.38 -12.58
C GLY A 24 6.51 0.36 -13.39
N GLU A 25 7.53 1.10 -12.96
CA GLU A 25 8.81 1.13 -13.66
C GLU A 25 9.77 0.04 -13.14
N PRO A 26 10.64 -0.53 -14.01
CA PRO A 26 11.59 -1.59 -13.62
C PRO A 26 12.61 -1.10 -12.59
N VAL A 27 12.95 0.19 -12.65
CA VAL A 27 13.78 0.90 -11.69
C VAL A 27 13.00 2.13 -11.28
N SER A 28 12.04 1.94 -10.39
CA SER A 28 11.30 3.06 -9.80
C SER A 28 12.27 4.06 -9.16
N ALA A 29 11.94 5.34 -9.27
CA ALA A 29 12.68 6.40 -8.58
C ALA A 29 12.48 6.37 -7.05
N PHE A 30 11.48 5.63 -6.58
CA PHE A 30 11.11 5.56 -5.17
C PHE A 30 11.22 4.13 -4.61
N VAL A 31 10.63 3.13 -5.27
CA VAL A 31 10.57 1.76 -4.76
C VAL A 31 10.38 0.73 -5.88
N GLY A 32 11.33 -0.20 -6.02
CA GLY A 32 11.24 -1.24 -7.06
C GLY A 32 10.09 -2.22 -6.83
N GLU A 33 9.69 -2.94 -7.88
CA GLU A 33 8.58 -3.93 -7.84
C GLU A 33 8.73 -4.95 -6.70
N TRP A 34 9.97 -5.29 -6.36
CA TRP A 34 10.35 -6.32 -5.39
C TRP A 34 10.92 -5.76 -4.09
N SER A 35 10.73 -4.47 -3.82
CA SER A 35 11.30 -3.85 -2.64
C SER A 35 10.50 -4.17 -1.38
N ASP A 36 11.24 -4.33 -0.27
CA ASP A 36 10.70 -4.49 1.08
C ASP A 36 9.91 -3.27 1.58
N ASP A 37 10.03 -2.13 0.91
CA ASP A 37 9.30 -0.90 1.26
C ASP A 37 8.13 -0.60 0.30
N ARG A 38 7.70 -1.58 -0.51
CA ARG A 38 6.69 -1.37 -1.55
C ARG A 38 5.32 -0.97 -1.00
N PHE A 39 4.86 -1.59 0.09
CA PHE A 39 3.52 -1.33 0.63
C PHE A 39 3.58 -0.49 1.89
N ARG A 40 2.95 0.69 1.87
CA ARG A 40 2.85 1.57 3.03
C ARG A 40 1.51 1.42 3.73
N CYS A 41 1.52 1.19 5.05
CA CYS A 41 0.29 1.22 5.85
C CYS A 41 -0.22 2.64 6.07
N GLU A 42 -1.49 2.89 5.74
CA GLU A 42 -2.16 4.17 5.94
C GLU A 42 -2.82 4.31 7.34
N GLY A 43 -2.61 3.30 8.20
CA GLY A 43 -3.28 3.19 9.50
C GLY A 43 -4.67 2.55 9.39
N HIS A 44 -5.19 2.12 10.54
CA HIS A 44 -6.55 1.59 10.63
C HIS A 44 -7.54 2.74 10.76
N LEU A 45 -8.60 2.73 9.93
CA LEU A 45 -9.67 3.72 10.03
C LEU A 45 -10.40 3.56 11.36
N ILE A 46 -10.37 4.60 12.20
CA ILE A 46 -11.10 4.63 13.47
C ILE A 46 -12.52 5.14 13.22
N GLU A 47 -12.61 6.30 12.56
CA GLU A 47 -13.86 6.93 12.16
C GLU A 47 -13.63 7.79 10.91
N ALA A 48 -14.62 7.84 10.02
CA ALA A 48 -14.66 8.89 9.01
C ALA A 48 -15.16 10.17 9.69
N LYS A 49 -14.46 11.28 9.52
CA LYS A 49 -14.95 12.56 9.98
C LYS A 49 -15.78 13.19 8.86
N ASP A 50 -16.92 13.74 9.23
CA ASP A 50 -17.83 14.44 8.31
C ASP A 50 -17.22 15.75 7.77
N ASP A 51 -16.04 16.13 8.27
CA ASP A 51 -15.25 17.24 7.77
C ASP A 51 -14.75 16.92 6.36
N VAL A 52 -15.43 17.48 5.36
CA VAL A 52 -15.07 17.37 3.95
C VAL A 52 -14.36 18.64 3.51
N PHE A 53 -13.15 18.50 2.94
CA PHE A 53 -12.45 19.59 2.29
C PHE A 53 -12.50 19.43 0.76
N THR A 54 -12.25 20.51 0.05
CA THR A 54 -12.18 20.50 -1.42
C THR A 54 -10.72 20.46 -1.84
N ASP A 55 -10.34 19.52 -2.71
CA ASP A 55 -9.00 19.50 -3.29
C ASP A 55 -8.78 20.68 -4.26
N GLY A 56 -7.54 20.87 -4.73
CA GLY A 56 -7.21 21.90 -5.71
C GLY A 56 -7.88 21.74 -7.09
N LYS A 57 -8.67 20.67 -7.30
CA LYS A 57 -9.42 20.36 -8.52
C LYS A 57 -10.94 20.44 -8.32
N GLY A 58 -11.42 20.80 -7.14
CA GLY A 58 -12.85 20.93 -6.84
C GLY A 58 -13.52 19.65 -6.32
N ASN A 59 -12.79 18.56 -6.09
CA ASN A 59 -13.34 17.32 -5.57
C ASN A 59 -13.52 17.38 -4.05
N ARG A 60 -14.64 16.85 -3.57
CA ARG A 60 -14.92 16.71 -2.14
C ARG A 60 -14.19 15.50 -1.57
N ILE A 61 -13.34 15.70 -0.57
CA ILE A 61 -12.56 14.65 0.11
C ILE A 61 -12.94 14.65 1.60
N ALA A 62 -13.41 13.52 2.10
CA ALA A 62 -13.67 13.33 3.52
C ALA A 62 -12.35 13.19 4.29
N TRP A 63 -12.26 13.80 5.46
CA TRP A 63 -11.11 13.60 6.35
C TRP A 63 -11.24 12.26 7.08
N TYR A 64 -10.22 11.42 6.98
CA TYR A 64 -10.20 10.11 7.65
C TYR A 64 -9.38 10.19 8.93
N ASN A 65 -9.98 9.80 10.06
CA ASN A 65 -9.27 9.65 11.32
C ASN A 65 -8.72 8.22 11.42
N CYS A 66 -7.45 8.05 11.05
CA CYS A 66 -6.76 6.77 11.09
C CYS A 66 -5.79 6.70 12.27
N THR A 67 -5.47 5.48 12.72
CA THR A 67 -4.33 5.26 13.61
C THR A 67 -3.02 5.65 12.93
N LYS A 68 -1.92 5.73 13.69
CA LYS A 68 -0.60 5.84 13.09
C LYS A 68 -0.29 4.65 12.17
N SER A 69 0.48 4.91 11.12
CA SER A 69 1.03 3.89 10.23
C SER A 69 1.83 2.84 11.00
N CYS A 70 1.73 1.58 10.57
CA CYS A 70 2.57 0.49 11.06
C CYS A 70 3.94 0.41 10.36
N GLY A 71 4.21 1.30 9.40
CA GLY A 71 5.41 1.30 8.57
C GLY A 71 5.17 0.75 7.17
N TYR A 72 6.27 0.28 6.59
CA TYR A 72 6.34 -0.30 5.25
C TYR A 72 6.48 -1.82 5.32
N PHE A 73 6.09 -2.49 4.23
CA PHE A 73 6.07 -3.95 4.11
C PHE A 73 6.47 -4.37 2.71
N GLY A 74 7.19 -5.49 2.64
CA GLY A 74 7.58 -6.17 1.42
C GLY A 74 6.56 -7.24 1.04
N LEU A 75 6.80 -7.88 -0.10
CA LEU A 75 6.00 -9.03 -0.55
C LEU A 75 6.15 -10.23 0.41
N GLU A 76 7.35 -10.40 0.97
CA GLU A 76 7.68 -11.45 1.95
C GLU A 76 6.81 -11.37 3.21
N ASP A 77 6.49 -10.16 3.69
CA ASP A 77 5.63 -9.94 4.86
C ASP A 77 4.21 -10.48 4.66
N PHE A 78 3.81 -10.71 3.40
CA PHE A 78 2.52 -11.30 3.02
C PHE A 78 2.62 -12.79 2.68
N GLY A 79 3.75 -13.43 2.94
CA GLY A 79 3.98 -14.86 2.70
C GLY A 79 4.13 -15.20 1.23
N VAL A 80 4.54 -14.24 0.41
CA VAL A 80 4.80 -14.48 -1.00
C VAL A 80 6.25 -14.92 -1.16
N GLU A 81 6.40 -16.21 -1.41
CA GLU A 81 7.70 -16.80 -1.71
C GLU A 81 8.09 -16.50 -3.17
N TYR A 82 9.32 -16.04 -3.36
CA TYR A 82 9.90 -15.87 -4.68
C TYR A 82 9.94 -17.22 -5.40
N ARG A 83 9.38 -17.27 -6.61
CA ARG A 83 9.82 -18.24 -7.61
C ARG A 83 10.78 -17.50 -8.50
N GLU A 84 12.06 -17.83 -8.40
CA GLU A 84 12.96 -17.62 -9.51
C GLU A 84 12.34 -18.41 -10.68
N ASP A 85 11.80 -17.70 -11.67
CA ASP A 85 11.46 -18.32 -12.94
C ASP A 85 12.81 -18.78 -13.51
N ASP A 86 13.13 -20.08 -13.35
CA ASP A 86 14.27 -20.71 -14.02
C ASP A 86 14.15 -20.45 -15.54
N GLU A 87 15.15 -19.72 -16.07
CA GLU A 87 15.48 -19.38 -17.48
C GLU A 87 14.44 -19.59 -18.59
#